data_AF-A0A512C3A1-F1
#
_entry.id   AF-A0A512C3A1-F1
#
_cell.length_a   1.000
_cell.length_b   1.000
_cell.length_c   1.000
_cell.angle_alpha   90.00
_cell.angle_beta   90.00
_cell.angle_gamma   90.00
#
_symmetry.space_group_name_H-M   'P 1'
#
loop_
_entity.id
_entity.type
_entity.pdbx_description
1 polymer ?
#
loop_
_entity_poly.entity_id
_entity_poly.type
_entity_poly.pdbx_seq_one_letter_code
_entity_poly.pdbx_strand_id
1 'polypeptide(L)'
;MDKEVERVQTIVDIIALKAIEVPLEARPTFIEGEVAKVRDTVRQTYKADPNLTADAMKLVDQIDQWTRKRIEILEIGGGKTGTA
;
A
#
# COMPACT_ATOMS: atom_id res chain seq x y z
N MET A 1 18.43 6.45 8.81
CA MET A 1 17.65 6.87 7.63
C MET A 1 16.45 5.92 7.44
N ASP A 2 15.96 5.31 8.53
CA ASP A 2 15.32 3.99 8.43
C ASP A 2 13.82 4.00 8.79
N LYS A 3 13.38 4.97 9.61
CA LYS A 3 11.99 5.03 10.09
C LYS A 3 10.97 5.36 9.01
N GLU A 4 11.37 6.08 7.96
CA GLU A 4 10.47 6.45 6.87
C GLU A 4 10.27 5.28 5.91
N VAL A 5 11.34 4.55 5.59
CA VAL A 5 11.28 3.31 4.80
C VAL A 5 10.45 2.25 5.53
N GLU A 6 10.67 2.08 6.83
CA GLU A 6 9.93 1.13 7.67
C GLU A 6 8.43 1.48 7.75
N ARG A 7 8.10 2.78 7.84
CA ARG A 7 6.69 3.24 7.78
C ARG A 7 6.02 2.92 6.46
N VAL A 8 6.71 3.16 5.34
CA VAL A 8 6.13 2.88 4.02
C VAL A 8 5.93 1.37 3.82
N GLN A 9 6.90 0.55 4.21
CA GLN A 9 6.76 -0.90 4.19
C GLN A 9 5.58 -1.38 5.05
N THR A 10 5.42 -0.81 6.25
CA THR A 10 4.30 -1.13 7.14
C THR A 10 2.94 -0.82 6.49
N ILE A 11 2.82 0.33 5.82
CA ILE A 11 1.59 0.70 5.10
C ILE A 11 1.31 -0.31 3.98
N VAL A 12 2.33 -0.62 3.17
CA VAL A 12 2.22 -1.61 2.08
C VAL A 12 1.75 -2.96 2.60
N ASP A 13 2.37 -3.46 3.68
CA ASP A 13 2.02 -4.75 4.28
C ASP A 13 0.59 -4.76 4.84
N ILE A 14 0.18 -3.71 5.56
CA ILE A 14 -1.18 -3.62 6.11
C ILE A 14 -2.22 -3.65 5.00
N ILE A 15 -2.03 -2.86 3.94
CA ILE A 15 -2.98 -2.82 2.81
C ILE A 15 -3.01 -4.16 2.10
N ALA A 16 -1.84 -4.77 1.84
CA ALA A 16 -1.75 -6.06 1.17
C ALA A 16 -2.42 -7.19 1.96
N LEU A 17 -2.18 -7.26 3.28
CA LEU A 17 -2.78 -8.25 4.17
C LEU A 17 -4.31 -8.12 4.22
N LYS A 18 -4.83 -6.89 4.30
CA LYS A 18 -6.29 -6.69 4.25
C LYS A 18 -6.89 -6.97 2.87
N ALA A 19 -6.14 -6.69 1.80
CA ALA A 19 -6.61 -6.96 0.44
C ALA A 19 -6.76 -8.46 0.17
N ILE A 20 -5.88 -9.32 0.70
CA ILE A 20 -6.04 -10.77 0.50
C ILE A 20 -7.26 -11.34 1.25
N GLU A 21 -7.76 -10.67 2.28
CA GLU A 21 -8.97 -11.05 3.02
C GLU A 21 -10.27 -10.75 2.27
N VAL A 22 -10.25 -9.87 1.25
CA VAL A 22 -11.43 -9.59 0.42
C VAL A 22 -11.43 -10.46 -0.86
N PRO A 23 -12.61 -10.70 -1.46
CA PRO A 23 -12.73 -11.42 -2.74
C PRO A 23 -11.85 -10.80 -3.83
N LEU A 24 -11.31 -11.63 -4.72
CA LEU A 24 -10.38 -11.22 -5.78
C LEU A 24 -10.93 -10.05 -6.61
N GLU A 25 -12.23 -10.07 -6.89
CA GLU A 25 -12.94 -9.07 -7.68
C GLU A 25 -13.06 -7.73 -6.96
N ALA A 26 -13.04 -7.73 -5.63
CA ALA A 26 -13.13 -6.53 -4.79
C ALA A 26 -11.76 -5.92 -4.46
N ARG A 27 -10.66 -6.66 -4.66
CA ARG A 27 -9.29 -6.22 -4.33
C ARG A 27 -8.89 -4.91 -5.00
N PRO A 28 -9.11 -4.70 -6.31
CA PRO A 28 -8.71 -3.45 -6.95
C PRO A 28 -9.36 -2.22 -6.29
N THR A 29 -10.68 -2.27 -6.07
CA THR A 29 -11.43 -1.19 -5.43
C THR A 29 -11.00 -0.99 -3.97
N PHE A 30 -10.71 -2.06 -3.24
CA PHE A 30 -10.19 -1.98 -1.88
C PHE A 30 -8.83 -1.26 -1.84
N ILE A 31 -7.88 -1.68 -2.68
CA ILE A 31 -6.53 -1.09 -2.75
C ILE A 31 -6.61 0.39 -3.12
N GLU A 32 -7.39 0.74 -4.15
CA GLU A 32 -7.60 2.13 -4.55
C GLU A 32 -8.15 2.98 -3.41
N GLY A 33 -9.11 2.45 -2.65
CA GLY A 33 -9.70 3.11 -1.49
C GLY A 33 -8.69 3.34 -0.35
N GLU A 34 -7.87 2.35 -0.01
CA GLU A 34 -6.84 2.50 1.03
C GLU A 34 -5.72 3.45 0.61
N VAL A 35 -5.25 3.38 -0.65
CA VAL A 35 -4.25 4.30 -1.19
C VAL A 35 -4.78 5.74 -1.22
N ALA A 36 -6.07 5.94 -1.53
CA ALA A 36 -6.70 7.25 -1.46
C ALA A 36 -6.68 7.84 -0.03
N LYS A 37 -6.92 7.02 1.01
CA LYS A 37 -6.82 7.47 2.41
C LYS A 37 -5.39 7.87 2.78
N VAL A 38 -4.39 7.12 2.33
CA VAL A 38 -2.97 7.47 2.54
C VAL A 38 -2.65 8.79 1.85
N ARG A 39 -3.11 8.97 0.60
CA ARG A 39 -2.94 10.20 -0.16
C ARG A 39 -3.51 11.42 0.55
N ASP A 40 -4.73 11.31 1.08
CA ASP A 40 -5.38 12.41 1.80
C ASP A 40 -4.66 12.72 3.12
N THR A 41 -4.19 11.68 3.83
CA THR A 41 -3.39 11.85 5.05
C THR A 41 -2.09 12.61 4.77
N VAL A 42 -1.38 12.26 3.68
CA VAL A 42 -0.14 12.93 3.27
C VAL A 42 -0.40 14.40 2.90
N ARG A 43 -1.45 14.69 2.14
CA ARG A 43 -1.85 16.07 1.80
C ARG A 43 -2.16 16.90 3.02
N GLN A 44 -2.85 16.34 4.01
CA GLN A 44 -3.15 17.06 5.26
C GLN A 44 -1.90 17.29 6.10
N THR A 45 -1.04 16.29 6.22
CA THR A 45 0.18 16.34 7.04
C THR A 45 1.16 17.39 6.53
N TYR A 46 1.36 17.47 5.22
CA TYR A 46 2.35 18.36 4.61
C TYR A 46 1.73 19.60 3.96
N LYS A 47 0.46 19.91 4.23
CA LYS A 47 -0.29 21.03 3.63
C LYS A 47 0.45 22.38 3.68
N ALA A 48 1.25 22.60 4.73
CA ALA A 48 2.01 23.83 4.93
C ALA A 48 3.26 23.95 4.03
N ASP A 49 3.71 22.84 3.43
CA ASP A 49 4.88 22.79 2.53
C ASP A 49 4.51 22.05 1.22
N PRO A 50 4.25 22.81 0.14
CA PRO A 50 3.92 22.24 -1.16
C PRO A 50 5.02 21.36 -1.77
N ASN A 51 6.30 21.65 -1.51
CA ASN A 51 7.41 20.87 -2.04
C ASN A 51 7.49 19.51 -1.34
N LEU A 52 7.38 19.52 -0.01
CA LEU A 52 7.35 18.29 0.78
C LEU A 52 6.10 17.44 0.48
N THR A 53 4.95 18.10 0.24
CA THR A 53 3.75 17.41 -0.25
C THR A 53 4.01 16.72 -1.58
N ALA A 54 4.60 17.41 -2.56
CA ALA A 54 4.88 16.83 -3.87
C ALA A 54 5.84 15.63 -3.79
N ASP A 55 6.87 15.70 -2.95
CA ASP A 55 7.81 14.60 -2.76
C ASP A 55 7.16 13.42 -2.02
N ALA A 56 6.37 13.67 -0.98
CA ALA A 56 5.63 12.62 -0.28
C ALA A 56 4.58 11.95 -1.19
N MET A 57 3.97 12.70 -2.11
CA MET A 57 3.03 12.15 -3.10
C MET A 57 3.70 11.15 -4.05
N LYS A 58 4.96 11.36 -4.44
CA LYS A 58 5.72 10.38 -5.25
C LYS A 58 5.89 9.05 -4.51
N LEU A 59 6.08 9.08 -3.19
CA LEU A 59 6.12 7.88 -2.36
C LEU A 59 4.75 7.19 -2.29
N VAL A 60 3.66 7.95 -2.19
CA VAL A 60 2.30 7.38 -2.21
C VAL A 60 2.01 6.67 -3.53
N ASP A 61 2.47 7.21 -4.66
CA ASP A 61 2.29 6.54 -5.96
C ASP A 61 3.08 5.23 -6.05
N GLN A 62 4.19 5.08 -5.30
CA GLN A 62 4.92 3.81 -5.18
C GLN A 62 4.21 2.81 -4.26
N ILE A 63 3.43 3.26 -3.27
CA ILE A 63 2.66 2.38 -2.37
C ILE A 63 1.67 1.51 -3.15
N ASP A 64 0.92 2.06 -4.12
CA ASP A 64 0.00 1.25 -4.94
C ASP A 64 0.73 0.11 -5.66
N GLN A 65 1.86 0.42 -6.31
CA GLN A 65 2.66 -0.56 -7.03
C GLN A 65 3.24 -1.63 -6.09
N TRP A 66 3.75 -1.22 -4.93
CA TRP A 66 4.33 -2.14 -3.95
C TRP A 66 3.26 -3.00 -3.28
N THR A 67 2.07 -2.48 -3.00
CA THR A 67 0.94 -3.24 -2.49
C THR A 67 0.53 -4.34 -3.46
N ARG A 68 0.40 -4.04 -4.76
CA ARG A 68 0.05 -5.05 -5.78
C ARG A 68 1.10 -6.17 -5.84
N LYS A 69 2.38 -5.84 -5.91
CA LYS A 69 3.48 -6.82 -5.87
C LYS A 69 3.48 -7.63 -4.59
N ARG A 70 3.17 -7.00 -3.44
CA ARG A 70 3.12 -7.69 -2.15
C ARG A 70 1.98 -8.70 -2.11
N ILE A 71 0.82 -8.36 -2.65
CA ILE A 71 -0.32 -9.28 -2.80
C ILE A 71 0.06 -10.48 -3.67
N GLU A 72 0.70 -10.25 -4.83
CA GLU A 72 1.18 -11.34 -5.69
C GLU A 72 2.12 -12.30 -4.91
N ILE A 73 3.06 -11.76 -4.13
CA ILE A 73 3.95 -12.56 -3.28
C ILE A 73 3.17 -13.35 -2.23
N LEU A 74 2.17 -12.73 -1.58
CA LEU A 74 1.35 -13.39 -0.55
C LEU A 74 0.48 -14.50 -1.16
N GLU A 75 -0.03 -14.31 -2.36
CA GLU A 75 -0.84 -15.31 -3.09
C GLU A 75 0.03 -16.49 -3.56
N ILE A 76 1.22 -16.21 -4.12
CA ILE A 76 2.18 -17.24 -4.53
C ILE A 76 2.74 -17.99 -3.30
N GLY A 77 2.99 -17.28 -2.20
CA GLY A 77 3.47 -17.84 -0.95
C GLY A 77 2.41 -18.67 -0.22
N GLY A 78 1.14 -18.24 -0.25
CA GLY A 78 0.00 -18.98 0.29
C GLY A 78 -0.42 -20.18 -0.57
N GLY A 79 -0.09 -20.16 -1.87
CA GLY A 79 -0.30 -21.28 -2.79
C GLY A 79 0.61 -22.50 -2.55
N LYS A 80 1.66 -22.39 -1.73
CA LYS A 80 2.51 -23.55 -1.36
C LYS A 80 2.00 -24.35 -0.16
N THR A 81 0.87 -23.99 0.44
CA THR A 81 0.25 -24.76 1.53
C THR A 81 -1.10 -25.39 1.16
N GLY A 82 -1.42 -25.51 -0.13
CA GLY A 82 -2.62 -26.19 -0.60
C GLY A 82 -2.34 -27.06 -1.82
N THR A 83 -2.51 -28.37 -1.65
CA THR A 83 -2.51 -29.46 -2.65
C THR A 83 -1.18 -29.74 -3.37
N ALA A 84 -0.62 -30.95 -3.38
CA ALA A 84 -1.07 -32.29 -3.03
C ALA A 84 0.09 -33.16 -2.54
#